data_AF-A0A955VTE4-F1
#
_entry.id   AF-A0A955VTE4-F1
#
_cell.length_a   1.000
_cell.length_b   1.000
_cell.length_c   1.000
_cell.angle_alpha   90.00
_cell.angle_beta   90.00
_cell.angle_gamma   90.00
#
_symmetry.space_group_name_H-M   'P 1'
#
loop_
_entity.id
_entity.type
_entity.pdbx_description
1 polymer ?
#
loop_
_entity_poly.entity_id
_entity_poly.type
_entity_poly.pdbx_seq_one_letter_code
_entity_poly.pdbx_strand_id
1 'polypeptide(L)'
;DDCDGEIDGQREGCYDGPDGTAGVGRCRAGTRTCVAGAFGACDGQVVPEAGDGCDGVDNDCDGQVDEDFMAEATACGQGVCANMGQRICRDGQVVDTCQPRAGAADDRCDALDNDCDGRVDEGHVAAATRCGVGACAAEGRMACEGGVVRDTCVEGRPADEVQDAIDGDCDGRVDEGFDIFNDLVQGRFNQICGGCHGGSGGLTLRGDFEVNTVNVPALGAGLDRIEPGDPDSSYLFHKLRGTQRDVGGGGNRMPLGGPFWADWELERLRLWILAR
;
A
#
# COMPACT_ATOMS: atom_id res chain seq x y z
N ASP A 1 51.71 67.37 45.45
CA ASP A 1 50.40 67.26 46.07
C ASP A 1 50.20 65.77 46.29
N ASP A 2 49.87 65.38 47.52
CA ASP A 2 49.98 64.05 48.10
C ASP A 2 48.69 63.60 48.80
N CYS A 3 47.58 64.28 48.50
CA CYS A 3 46.23 63.93 48.98
C CYS A 3 46.14 63.98 50.52
N ASP A 4 46.76 64.99 51.12
CA ASP A 4 46.80 65.20 52.57
C ASP A 4 45.67 66.12 53.08
N GLY A 5 44.83 66.65 52.17
CA GLY A 5 43.68 67.50 52.49
C GLY A 5 43.98 69.00 52.51
N GLU A 6 45.20 69.46 52.21
CA GLU A 6 45.52 70.90 52.11
C GLU A 6 45.37 71.46 50.69
N ILE A 7 45.69 70.68 49.66
CA ILE A 7 45.35 70.92 48.25
C ILE A 7 44.87 69.57 47.70
N ASP A 8 43.70 69.52 47.08
CA ASP A 8 43.13 68.28 46.53
C ASP A 8 42.69 68.51 45.07
N GLY A 9 42.51 67.43 44.31
CA GLY A 9 42.08 67.47 42.90
C GLY A 9 43.03 66.82 41.90
N GLN A 10 44.17 66.31 42.37
CA GLN A 10 45.06 65.49 41.55
C GLN A 10 44.41 64.17 41.10
N ARG A 11 44.84 63.71 39.93
CA ARG A 11 44.40 62.46 39.32
C ARG A 11 45.59 61.52 39.18
N GLU A 12 45.37 60.25 39.48
CA GLU A 12 46.35 59.19 39.27
C GLU A 12 45.70 57.95 38.67
N GLY A 13 46.53 57.09 38.08
CA GLY A 13 46.12 55.79 37.59
C GLY A 13 45.81 54.84 38.74
N CYS A 14 44.81 54.00 38.57
CA CYS A 14 44.41 53.01 39.56
C CYS A 14 43.90 51.75 38.87
N TYR A 15 43.93 50.64 39.61
CA TYR A 15 43.39 49.37 39.18
C TYR A 15 43.15 48.52 40.42
N ASP A 16 41.90 48.14 40.66
CA ASP A 16 41.51 47.38 41.86
C ASP A 16 41.43 45.86 41.59
N GLY A 17 41.76 45.42 40.38
CA GLY A 17 41.83 44.00 40.00
C GLY A 17 43.12 43.31 40.47
N PRO A 18 43.19 41.97 40.40
CA PRO A 18 44.39 41.21 40.77
C PRO A 18 45.63 41.62 39.99
N ASP A 19 46.80 41.56 40.64
CA ASP A 19 48.08 41.84 40.01
C ASP A 19 48.29 40.94 38.76
N GLY A 20 48.71 41.55 37.65
CA GLY A 20 48.96 40.86 36.39
C GLY A 20 47.80 40.87 35.38
N THR A 21 46.59 41.27 35.80
CA THR A 21 45.40 41.30 34.90
C THR A 21 45.20 42.66 34.22
N ALA A 22 45.85 43.72 34.70
CA ALA A 22 45.73 45.05 34.12
C ALA A 22 46.31 45.11 32.69
N GLY A 23 45.47 45.46 31.71
CA GLY A 23 45.86 45.55 30.30
C GLY A 23 45.87 44.20 29.57
N VAL A 24 45.38 43.14 30.20
CA VAL A 24 45.17 41.81 29.61
C VAL A 24 43.70 41.72 29.18
N GLY A 25 43.45 41.13 28.01
CA GLY A 25 42.10 41.03 27.47
C GLY A 25 41.37 42.36 27.39
N ARG A 26 40.17 42.42 27.96
CA ARG A 26 39.39 43.67 28.08
C ARG A 26 39.76 44.51 29.31
N CYS A 27 40.53 43.97 30.26
CA CYS A 27 40.80 44.64 31.52
C CYS A 27 41.67 45.88 31.32
N ARG A 28 41.30 46.95 32.02
CA ARG A 28 42.02 48.22 31.92
C ARG A 28 42.00 49.00 33.22
N ALA A 29 43.10 49.68 33.48
CA ALA A 29 43.23 50.65 34.57
C ALA A 29 42.30 51.85 34.35
N GLY A 30 41.85 52.43 35.47
CA GLY A 30 41.06 53.65 35.51
C GLY A 30 41.86 54.84 36.04
N THR A 31 41.13 55.90 36.39
CA THR A 31 41.69 57.05 37.11
C THR A 31 40.88 57.36 38.35
N ARG A 32 41.55 57.71 39.44
CA ARG A 32 40.90 58.19 40.66
C ARG A 32 41.33 59.62 40.95
N THR A 33 40.41 60.39 41.54
CA THR A 33 40.63 61.78 41.91
C THR A 33 40.68 61.88 43.43
N CYS A 34 41.64 62.63 43.94
CA CYS A 34 41.69 62.96 45.37
C CYS A 34 40.61 64.00 45.72
N VAL A 35 39.78 63.71 46.70
CA VAL A 35 38.76 64.63 47.23
C VAL A 35 38.74 64.53 48.76
N ALA A 36 39.00 65.64 49.45
CA ALA A 36 39.02 65.74 50.91
C ALA A 36 40.03 64.79 51.59
N GLY A 37 41.26 64.74 51.07
CA GLY A 37 42.35 63.91 51.60
C GLY A 37 42.19 62.40 51.40
N ALA A 38 41.32 61.97 50.49
CA ALA A 38 41.18 60.56 50.11
C ALA A 38 40.94 60.39 48.61
N PHE A 39 41.54 59.35 48.03
CA PHE A 39 41.20 58.95 46.68
C PHE A 39 39.86 58.24 46.64
N GLY A 40 39.01 58.64 45.70
CA GLY A 40 37.73 57.98 45.43
C GLY A 40 37.88 56.63 44.73
N ALA A 41 36.74 56.09 44.27
CA ALA A 41 36.70 54.89 43.45
C ALA A 41 37.51 55.08 42.15
N CYS A 42 38.08 53.98 41.64
CA CYS A 42 38.79 54.00 40.39
C CYS A 42 37.80 54.07 39.21
N ASP A 43 37.63 55.26 38.64
CA ASP A 43 36.68 55.50 37.56
C ASP A 43 37.19 54.98 36.21
N GLY A 44 36.32 54.31 35.46
CA GLY A 44 36.62 53.76 34.13
C GLY A 44 37.43 52.46 34.10
N GLN A 45 37.78 51.89 35.26
CA GLN A 45 38.44 50.58 35.30
C GLN A 45 37.51 49.46 34.82
N VAL A 46 38.10 48.42 34.24
CA VAL A 46 37.44 47.13 33.95
C VAL A 46 38.31 46.07 34.59
N VAL A 47 37.75 45.36 35.57
CA VAL A 47 38.40 44.28 36.31
C VAL A 47 37.90 42.92 35.82
N PRO A 48 38.61 41.82 36.12
CA PRO A 48 38.24 40.46 35.71
C PRO A 48 36.81 40.06 36.06
N GLU A 49 36.14 39.38 35.14
CA GLU A 49 34.97 38.56 35.47
C GLU A 49 35.38 37.22 36.13
N ALA A 50 34.40 36.40 36.50
CA ALA A 50 34.65 35.14 37.20
C ALA A 50 35.08 33.98 36.27
N GLY A 51 35.00 34.19 34.96
CA GLY A 51 35.33 33.26 33.89
C GLY A 51 34.78 33.78 32.57
N ASP A 52 35.18 33.13 31.49
CA ASP A 52 34.87 33.58 30.14
C ASP A 52 33.54 33.04 29.56
N GLY A 53 32.94 33.88 28.73
CA GLY A 53 31.85 33.51 27.84
C GLY A 53 32.35 32.83 26.57
N CYS A 54 31.53 32.88 25.53
CA CYS A 54 31.97 32.59 24.16
C CYS A 54 31.63 33.80 23.30
N ASP A 55 32.39 34.86 23.50
CA ASP A 55 32.22 36.15 22.81
C ASP A 55 33.50 36.63 22.11
N GLY A 56 34.58 35.83 22.19
CA GLY A 56 35.87 36.14 21.58
C GLY A 56 36.64 37.19 22.38
N VAL A 57 36.27 37.41 23.64
CA VAL A 57 36.89 38.36 24.55
C VAL A 57 37.34 37.63 25.80
N ASP A 58 38.60 37.85 26.14
CA ASP A 58 39.20 37.55 27.44
C ASP A 58 38.56 38.45 28.51
N ASN A 59 37.54 37.94 29.19
CA ASN A 59 36.71 38.64 30.17
C ASN A 59 37.23 38.49 31.60
N ASP A 60 37.91 37.38 31.91
CA ASP A 60 38.57 37.12 33.18
C ASP A 60 40.03 37.63 33.22
N CYS A 61 40.55 38.07 32.07
CA CYS A 61 41.84 38.73 31.90
C CYS A 61 43.02 37.85 32.33
N ASP A 62 42.93 36.54 32.09
CA ASP A 62 43.98 35.56 32.33
C ASP A 62 44.97 35.42 31.14
N GLY A 63 44.61 36.01 29.98
CA GLY A 63 45.41 36.03 28.76
C GLY A 63 45.04 34.95 27.73
N GLN A 64 44.04 34.13 28.02
CA GLN A 64 43.36 33.24 27.08
C GLN A 64 42.00 33.83 26.71
N VAL A 65 41.34 33.25 25.72
CA VAL A 65 40.05 33.75 25.23
C VAL A 65 39.08 32.58 25.21
N ASP A 66 37.95 32.74 25.89
CA ASP A 66 36.84 31.78 25.93
C ASP A 66 37.23 30.38 26.48
N GLU A 67 38.30 30.27 27.27
CA GLU A 67 38.84 29.01 27.81
C GLU A 67 37.96 28.39 28.90
N ASP A 68 37.26 29.22 29.67
CA ASP A 68 36.32 28.81 30.70
C ASP A 68 34.93 28.42 30.15
N PHE A 69 34.73 28.51 28.83
CA PHE A 69 33.46 28.14 28.22
C PHE A 69 33.16 26.64 28.41
N MET A 70 32.08 26.36 29.15
CA MET A 70 31.66 24.98 29.43
C MET A 70 30.80 24.42 28.30
N ALA A 71 31.33 23.40 27.60
CA ALA A 71 30.60 22.74 26.53
C ALA A 71 29.29 22.09 27.03
N GLU A 72 28.19 22.39 26.35
CA GLU A 72 26.87 21.85 26.68
C GLU A 72 26.48 20.72 25.72
N ALA A 73 25.98 19.60 26.24
CA ALA A 73 25.49 18.52 25.41
C ALA A 73 24.29 18.99 24.55
N THR A 74 24.26 18.54 23.31
CA THR A 74 23.16 18.80 22.36
C THR A 74 22.81 17.52 21.60
N ALA A 75 21.63 17.48 21.01
CA ALA A 75 21.12 16.34 20.27
C ALA A 75 20.43 16.81 18.99
N CYS A 76 20.52 16.01 17.94
CA CYS A 76 19.99 16.34 16.62
C CYS A 76 19.58 15.06 15.88
N GLY A 77 18.82 15.21 14.80
CA GLY A 77 18.22 14.08 14.09
C GLY A 77 17.02 13.48 14.84
N GLN A 78 16.33 12.56 14.18
CA GLN A 78 15.14 11.89 14.71
C GLN A 78 15.25 10.38 14.48
N GLY A 79 14.66 9.58 15.37
CA GLY A 79 14.63 8.12 15.22
C GLY A 79 16.04 7.52 15.10
N VAL A 80 16.25 6.68 14.08
CA VAL A 80 17.56 6.03 13.82
C VAL A 80 18.64 7.01 13.37
N CYS A 81 18.24 8.21 12.94
CA CYS A 81 19.12 9.30 12.54
C CYS A 81 19.60 10.15 13.73
N ALA A 82 19.07 9.89 14.93
CA ALA A 82 19.42 10.64 16.13
C ALA A 82 20.92 10.52 16.45
N ASN A 83 21.52 11.66 16.75
CA ASN A 83 22.91 11.76 17.17
C ASN A 83 23.05 12.73 18.35
N MET A 84 24.18 12.59 19.04
CA MET A 84 24.59 13.48 20.12
C MET A 84 25.79 14.31 19.67
N GLY A 85 25.86 15.54 20.15
CA GLY A 85 27.01 16.42 19.97
C GLY A 85 27.16 17.35 21.16
N GLN A 86 27.89 18.44 20.95
CA GLN A 86 28.11 19.47 21.95
C GLN A 86 28.04 20.87 21.32
N ARG A 87 27.54 21.85 22.07
CA ARG A 87 27.76 23.27 21.82
C ARG A 87 29.10 23.66 22.43
N ILE A 88 30.06 24.00 21.58
CA ILE A 88 31.43 24.38 21.97
C ILE A 88 31.70 25.83 21.59
N CYS A 89 32.69 26.46 22.22
CA CYS A 89 33.19 27.73 21.73
C CYS A 89 34.23 27.50 20.62
N ARG A 90 34.08 28.22 19.50
CA ARG A 90 35.10 28.28 18.44
C ARG A 90 35.11 29.69 17.88
N ASP A 91 36.25 30.36 18.01
CA ASP A 91 36.48 31.71 17.50
C ASP A 91 35.42 32.72 17.99
N GLY A 92 35.09 32.70 19.29
CA GLY A 92 34.09 33.59 19.90
C GLY A 92 32.64 33.32 19.50
N GLN A 93 32.37 32.14 18.94
CA GLN A 93 31.03 31.73 18.56
C GLN A 93 30.69 30.35 19.10
N VAL A 94 29.48 30.23 19.66
CA VAL A 94 28.94 28.93 20.06
C VAL A 94 28.60 28.13 18.81
N VAL A 95 29.36 27.07 18.57
CA VAL A 95 29.20 26.14 17.45
C VAL A 95 28.54 24.85 17.95
N ASP A 96 27.42 24.48 17.35
CA ASP A 96 26.81 23.17 17.54
C ASP A 96 27.53 22.13 16.66
N THR A 97 28.10 21.12 17.29
CA THR A 97 28.83 20.03 16.62
C THR A 97 27.95 18.85 16.26
N CYS A 98 26.68 18.85 16.64
CA CYS A 98 25.78 17.76 16.35
C CYS A 98 25.44 17.72 14.86
N GLN A 99 25.84 16.63 14.22
CA GLN A 99 25.43 16.27 12.88
C GLN A 99 24.56 15.02 12.96
N PRO A 100 23.33 15.01 12.40
CA PRO A 100 22.52 13.80 12.36
C PRO A 100 23.27 12.64 11.71
N ARG A 101 22.95 11.41 12.11
CA ARG A 101 23.53 10.23 11.43
C ARG A 101 23.07 10.23 9.98
N ALA A 102 23.97 9.85 9.07
CA ALA A 102 23.60 9.62 7.69
C ALA A 102 22.65 8.42 7.59
N GLY A 103 21.65 8.54 6.73
CA GLY A 103 20.70 7.47 6.46
C GLY A 103 21.31 6.27 5.74
N ALA A 104 20.70 5.11 5.95
CA ALA A 104 20.84 3.90 5.15
C ALA A 104 19.72 3.83 4.10
N ALA A 105 19.59 2.72 3.38
CA ALA A 105 18.43 2.53 2.50
C ALA A 105 17.17 2.19 3.32
N ASP A 106 16.02 2.76 2.94
CA ASP A 106 14.74 2.54 3.61
C ASP A 106 13.86 1.49 2.90
N ASP A 107 14.44 0.33 2.57
CA ASP A 107 13.76 -0.75 1.84
C ASP A 107 13.02 -1.75 2.75
N ARG A 108 13.12 -1.55 4.07
CA ARG A 108 12.48 -2.37 5.09
C ARG A 108 11.12 -1.78 5.44
N CYS A 109 10.20 -2.66 5.85
CA CYS A 109 8.91 -2.26 6.39
C CYS A 109 8.99 -2.40 7.91
N ASP A 110 9.55 -1.40 8.59
CA ASP A 110 9.76 -1.42 10.04
C ASP A 110 9.26 -0.17 10.76
N ALA A 111 8.56 0.72 10.04
CA ALA A 111 8.05 1.99 10.54
C ALA A 111 9.15 2.96 11.01
N LEU A 112 10.37 2.80 10.52
CA LEU A 112 11.49 3.69 10.79
C LEU A 112 11.88 4.42 9.51
N ASP A 113 12.28 5.68 9.65
CA ASP A 113 12.90 6.48 8.59
C ASP A 113 14.40 6.13 8.57
N ASN A 114 14.78 5.07 7.84
CA ASN A 114 16.18 4.63 7.83
C ASN A 114 17.08 5.51 6.97
N ASP A 115 16.53 6.25 6.01
CA ASP A 115 17.31 7.10 5.09
C ASP A 115 17.37 8.58 5.49
N CYS A 116 16.64 8.94 6.54
CA CYS A 116 16.60 10.26 7.17
C CYS A 116 16.02 11.36 6.27
N ASP A 117 15.11 11.02 5.35
CA ASP A 117 14.45 11.97 4.44
C ASP A 117 13.16 12.59 5.01
N GLY A 118 12.69 12.08 6.16
CA GLY A 118 11.48 12.50 6.86
C GLY A 118 10.23 11.71 6.48
N ARG A 119 10.34 10.66 5.65
CA ARG A 119 9.30 9.69 5.34
C ARG A 119 9.69 8.34 5.93
N VAL A 120 8.71 7.44 5.95
CA VAL A 120 8.84 6.14 6.60
C VAL A 120 8.39 5.08 5.61
N ASP A 121 9.23 4.06 5.44
CA ASP A 121 9.07 2.90 4.58
C ASP A 121 8.83 3.26 3.09
N GLU A 122 9.26 4.44 2.61
CA GLU A 122 9.00 4.89 1.22
C GLU A 122 9.87 4.19 0.16
N GLY A 123 11.01 3.64 0.58
CA GLY A 123 11.84 2.76 -0.25
C GLY A 123 11.32 1.32 -0.35
N HIS A 124 10.29 0.95 0.43
CA HIS A 124 9.75 -0.40 0.43
C HIS A 124 9.05 -0.75 -0.90
N VAL A 125 9.55 -1.77 -1.59
CA VAL A 125 8.96 -2.25 -2.85
C VAL A 125 7.90 -3.33 -2.58
N ALA A 126 6.64 -2.96 -2.76
CA ALA A 126 5.52 -3.89 -2.60
C ALA A 126 5.51 -4.96 -3.70
N ALA A 127 5.51 -6.24 -3.29
CA ALA A 127 5.38 -7.37 -4.21
C ALA A 127 3.92 -7.58 -4.63
N ALA A 128 3.65 -7.82 -5.91
CA ALA A 128 2.29 -8.11 -6.38
C ALA A 128 1.76 -9.44 -5.82
N THR A 129 0.47 -9.46 -5.47
CA THR A 129 -0.25 -10.65 -4.98
C THR A 129 -1.49 -10.91 -5.82
N ARG A 130 -2.00 -12.14 -5.75
CA ARG A 130 -3.24 -12.58 -6.40
C ARG A 130 -4.02 -13.44 -5.41
N CYS A 131 -5.33 -13.31 -5.42
CA CYS A 131 -6.24 -14.05 -4.54
C CYS A 131 -7.57 -14.29 -5.26
N GLY A 132 -8.42 -15.13 -4.68
CA GLY A 132 -9.68 -15.53 -5.28
C GLY A 132 -9.53 -16.54 -6.42
N VAL A 133 -10.66 -17.11 -6.83
CA VAL A 133 -10.81 -18.07 -7.92
C VAL A 133 -11.91 -17.57 -8.85
N GLY A 134 -11.87 -17.99 -10.12
CA GLY A 134 -12.94 -17.69 -11.06
C GLY A 134 -13.15 -16.19 -11.26
N ALA A 135 -14.41 -15.78 -11.22
CA ALA A 135 -14.84 -14.39 -11.28
C ALA A 135 -14.38 -13.55 -10.07
N CYS A 136 -14.05 -14.19 -8.94
CA CYS A 136 -13.53 -13.52 -7.75
C CYS A 136 -12.01 -13.30 -7.79
N ALA A 137 -11.32 -13.74 -8.84
CA ALA A 137 -9.89 -13.51 -8.98
C ALA A 137 -9.57 -12.00 -8.94
N ALA A 138 -8.71 -11.62 -8.01
CA ALA A 138 -8.29 -10.24 -7.78
C ALA A 138 -6.77 -10.13 -7.73
N GLU A 139 -6.28 -8.91 -7.98
CA GLU A 139 -4.88 -8.55 -7.84
C GLU A 139 -4.71 -7.61 -6.64
N GLY A 140 -3.62 -7.79 -5.90
CA GLY A 140 -3.24 -6.98 -4.76
C GLY A 140 -1.73 -6.78 -4.69
N ARG A 141 -1.25 -6.36 -3.52
CA ARG A 141 0.17 -6.27 -3.24
C ARG A 141 0.45 -6.48 -1.75
N MET A 142 1.66 -6.92 -1.42
CA MET A 142 2.22 -6.88 -0.07
C MET A 142 2.65 -5.45 0.26
N ALA A 143 1.72 -4.63 0.76
CA ALA A 143 1.98 -3.23 1.13
C ALA A 143 2.56 -3.11 2.53
N CYS A 144 3.39 -2.09 2.78
CA CYS A 144 3.81 -1.73 4.12
C CYS A 144 2.79 -0.77 4.75
N GLU A 145 2.19 -1.16 5.87
CA GLU A 145 1.25 -0.33 6.62
C GLU A 145 1.64 -0.29 8.09
N GLY A 146 2.28 0.80 8.49
CA GLY A 146 2.73 1.01 9.88
C GLY A 146 3.77 -0.02 10.33
N GLY A 147 4.78 -0.29 9.50
CA GLY A 147 5.86 -1.24 9.81
C GLY A 147 5.42 -2.71 9.79
N VAL A 148 4.28 -3.01 9.20
CA VAL A 148 3.80 -4.37 9.01
C VAL A 148 3.45 -4.58 7.54
N VAL A 149 4.05 -5.60 6.94
CA VAL A 149 3.70 -6.02 5.59
C VAL A 149 2.31 -6.68 5.62
N ARG A 150 1.36 -6.11 4.88
CA ARG A 150 -0.01 -6.60 4.75
C ARG A 150 -0.34 -6.88 3.30
N ASP A 151 -0.98 -8.02 3.06
CA ASP A 151 -1.55 -8.31 1.76
C ASP A 151 -2.82 -7.47 1.57
N THR A 152 -2.84 -6.63 0.54
CA THR A 152 -4.00 -5.83 0.19
C THR A 152 -4.96 -6.57 -0.75
N CYS A 153 -4.65 -7.81 -1.14
CA CYS A 153 -5.53 -8.58 -1.99
C CYS A 153 -6.81 -8.95 -1.25
N VAL A 154 -7.93 -8.46 -1.78
CA VAL A 154 -9.27 -8.79 -1.32
C VAL A 154 -9.97 -9.46 -2.48
N GLU A 155 -10.47 -10.67 -2.23
CA GLU A 155 -11.18 -11.46 -3.25
C GLU A 155 -12.40 -10.69 -3.78
N GLY A 156 -12.68 -10.88 -5.06
CA GLY A 156 -13.90 -10.37 -5.68
C GLY A 156 -15.15 -10.93 -5.00
N ARG A 157 -16.28 -10.25 -5.19
CA ARG A 157 -17.55 -10.73 -4.64
C ARG A 157 -18.09 -11.86 -5.51
N PRO A 158 -18.55 -12.97 -4.92
CA PRO A 158 -19.30 -13.99 -5.64
C PRO A 158 -20.51 -13.40 -6.37
N ALA A 159 -20.78 -13.93 -7.55
CA ALA A 159 -21.97 -13.71 -8.34
C ALA A 159 -22.75 -15.03 -8.46
N ASP A 160 -23.97 -14.95 -8.97
CA ASP A 160 -24.70 -16.16 -9.35
C ASP A 160 -24.01 -16.80 -10.56
N GLU A 161 -23.95 -18.12 -10.56
CA GLU A 161 -23.53 -18.90 -11.72
C GLU A 161 -24.33 -18.53 -12.96
N VAL A 162 -23.66 -18.56 -14.11
CA VAL A 162 -24.24 -18.48 -15.46
C VAL A 162 -23.51 -19.50 -16.32
N GLN A 163 -24.19 -20.14 -17.28
CA GLN A 163 -23.61 -21.23 -18.08
C GLN A 163 -22.63 -20.71 -19.16
N ASP A 164 -21.58 -20.00 -18.75
CA ASP A 164 -20.58 -19.36 -19.59
C ASP A 164 -19.14 -19.87 -19.33
N ALA A 165 -19.01 -20.95 -18.53
CA ALA A 165 -17.75 -21.57 -18.12
C ALA A 165 -16.86 -20.68 -17.25
N ILE A 166 -17.44 -19.68 -16.58
CA ILE A 166 -16.81 -18.91 -15.52
C ILE A 166 -17.38 -19.39 -14.18
N ASP A 167 -16.50 -19.66 -13.23
CA ASP A 167 -16.82 -19.88 -11.82
C ASP A 167 -17.27 -18.54 -11.21
N GLY A 168 -18.58 -18.30 -11.23
CA GLY A 168 -19.24 -17.08 -10.80
C GLY A 168 -19.37 -17.00 -9.29
N ASP A 169 -19.63 -18.13 -8.63
CA ASP A 169 -19.84 -18.20 -7.18
C ASP A 169 -18.55 -18.43 -6.37
N CYS A 170 -17.46 -18.71 -7.08
CA CYS A 170 -16.10 -18.81 -6.59
C CYS A 170 -15.86 -20.02 -5.66
N ASP A 171 -16.62 -21.10 -5.83
CA ASP A 171 -16.45 -22.36 -5.10
C ASP A 171 -15.35 -23.27 -5.71
N GLY A 172 -14.82 -22.89 -6.88
CA GLY A 172 -13.81 -23.64 -7.62
C GLY A 172 -14.37 -24.61 -8.65
N ARG A 173 -15.67 -24.58 -8.92
CA ARG A 173 -16.35 -25.32 -10.00
C ARG A 173 -16.92 -24.31 -11.00
N VAL A 174 -17.25 -24.82 -12.18
CA VAL A 174 -17.81 -23.99 -13.25
C VAL A 174 -19.17 -24.54 -13.61
N ASP A 175 -20.16 -23.65 -13.78
CA ASP A 175 -21.51 -23.98 -14.22
C ASP A 175 -22.19 -25.08 -13.36
N GLU A 176 -21.92 -25.13 -12.06
CA GLU A 176 -22.62 -26.03 -11.13
C GLU A 176 -24.01 -25.49 -10.74
N GLY A 177 -24.82 -26.34 -10.11
CA GLY A 177 -26.20 -25.96 -9.74
C GLY A 177 -27.18 -25.84 -10.92
N PHE A 178 -26.71 -25.90 -12.17
CA PHE A 178 -27.57 -25.95 -13.35
C PHE A 178 -28.09 -27.35 -13.64
N ASP A 179 -29.42 -27.48 -13.68
CA ASP A 179 -30.05 -28.65 -14.26
C ASP A 179 -30.06 -28.48 -15.79
N ILE A 180 -28.99 -28.98 -16.44
CA ILE A 180 -28.82 -28.98 -17.90
C ILE A 180 -30.10 -29.47 -18.62
N PHE A 181 -30.84 -30.41 -18.03
CA PHE A 181 -32.03 -30.96 -18.63
C PHE A 181 -33.23 -30.01 -18.53
N ASN A 182 -33.55 -29.54 -17.33
CA ASN A 182 -34.74 -28.73 -17.12
C ASN A 182 -34.58 -27.29 -17.64
N ASP A 183 -33.42 -26.68 -17.44
CA ASP A 183 -33.22 -25.26 -17.73
C ASP A 183 -32.95 -25.00 -19.22
N LEU A 184 -32.28 -25.94 -19.90
CA LEU A 184 -31.87 -25.75 -21.29
C LEU A 184 -32.57 -26.67 -22.28
N VAL A 185 -32.50 -27.99 -22.08
CA VAL A 185 -33.04 -28.94 -23.07
C VAL A 185 -34.57 -28.82 -23.11
N GLN A 186 -35.25 -28.99 -21.98
CA GLN A 186 -36.71 -28.88 -21.90
C GLN A 186 -37.20 -27.45 -22.17
N GLY A 187 -36.49 -26.43 -21.68
CA GLY A 187 -36.78 -25.03 -21.96
C GLY A 187 -36.75 -24.68 -23.46
N ARG A 188 -35.72 -25.13 -24.17
CA ARG A 188 -35.57 -24.90 -25.61
C ARG A 188 -36.58 -25.69 -26.45
N PHE A 189 -36.87 -26.94 -26.08
CA PHE A 189 -37.95 -27.71 -26.69
C PHE A 189 -39.31 -27.05 -26.48
N ASN A 190 -39.58 -26.47 -25.30
CA ASN A 190 -40.81 -25.73 -25.05
C ASN A 190 -40.95 -24.47 -25.92
N GLN A 191 -39.86 -23.71 -26.09
CA GLN A 191 -39.83 -22.47 -26.87
C GLN A 191 -40.00 -22.70 -28.36
N ILE A 192 -39.21 -23.61 -28.96
CA ILE A 192 -39.18 -23.74 -30.43
C ILE A 192 -40.11 -24.87 -30.92
N CYS A 193 -40.15 -25.99 -30.21
CA CYS A 193 -40.81 -27.19 -30.70
C CYS A 193 -42.24 -27.32 -30.15
N GLY A 194 -42.50 -26.79 -28.95
CA GLY A 194 -43.78 -26.94 -28.25
C GLY A 194 -44.99 -26.38 -28.99
N GLY A 195 -44.81 -25.37 -29.86
CA GLY A 195 -45.88 -24.80 -30.68
C GLY A 195 -46.44 -25.77 -31.73
N CYS A 196 -45.59 -26.64 -32.28
CA CYS A 196 -45.99 -27.63 -33.29
C CYS A 196 -46.13 -29.04 -32.68
N HIS A 197 -45.37 -29.36 -31.62
CA HIS A 197 -45.33 -30.65 -30.94
C HIS A 197 -46.07 -30.64 -29.59
N GLY A 198 -47.26 -30.03 -29.57
CA GLY A 198 -48.13 -29.90 -28.38
C GLY A 198 -49.46 -30.65 -28.47
N GLY A 199 -49.61 -31.58 -29.42
CA GLY A 199 -50.81 -32.43 -29.53
C GLY A 199 -51.18 -32.92 -30.95
N SER A 200 -50.75 -32.22 -32.01
CA SER A 200 -51.26 -32.48 -33.37
C SER A 200 -50.34 -33.33 -34.27
N GLY A 201 -49.37 -34.06 -33.70
CA GLY A 201 -48.38 -34.81 -34.50
C GLY A 201 -47.85 -36.11 -33.89
N GLY A 202 -48.51 -36.66 -32.87
CA GLY A 202 -48.11 -37.95 -32.25
C GLY A 202 -46.83 -37.92 -31.40
N LEU A 203 -46.30 -36.72 -31.12
CA LEU A 203 -45.17 -36.48 -30.22
C LEU A 203 -45.44 -35.21 -29.41
N THR A 204 -45.44 -35.33 -28.09
CA THR A 204 -45.59 -34.22 -27.15
C THR A 204 -44.22 -33.92 -26.55
N LEU A 205 -43.70 -32.72 -26.81
CA LEU A 205 -42.38 -32.27 -26.32
C LEU A 205 -42.49 -31.26 -25.17
N ARG A 206 -43.71 -31.05 -24.66
CA ARG A 206 -44.01 -30.16 -23.52
C ARG A 206 -44.24 -30.98 -22.25
N GLY A 207 -43.56 -30.61 -21.17
CA GLY A 207 -43.79 -31.12 -19.80
C GLY A 207 -43.26 -32.54 -19.54
N ASP A 208 -43.53 -33.48 -20.43
CA ASP A 208 -43.18 -34.90 -20.31
C ASP A 208 -42.17 -35.34 -21.39
N PHE A 209 -41.16 -34.51 -21.70
CA PHE A 209 -40.23 -34.79 -22.80
C PHE A 209 -39.54 -36.14 -22.64
N GLU A 210 -38.97 -36.40 -21.46
CA GLU A 210 -38.22 -37.63 -21.19
C GLU A 210 -39.10 -38.87 -21.38
N VAL A 211 -40.30 -38.86 -20.78
CA VAL A 211 -41.28 -39.95 -20.91
C VAL A 211 -41.70 -40.19 -22.36
N ASN A 212 -41.78 -39.13 -23.18
CA ASN A 212 -42.24 -39.23 -24.56
C ASN A 212 -41.13 -39.50 -25.59
N THR A 213 -39.86 -39.45 -25.18
CA THR A 213 -38.73 -39.51 -26.11
C THR A 213 -37.69 -40.57 -25.76
N VAL A 214 -37.42 -40.83 -24.49
CA VAL A 214 -36.37 -41.77 -24.08
C VAL A 214 -36.89 -43.20 -24.12
N ASN A 215 -36.17 -44.10 -24.81
CA ASN A 215 -36.59 -45.48 -25.09
C ASN A 215 -37.94 -45.57 -25.83
N VAL A 216 -38.28 -44.55 -26.61
CA VAL A 216 -39.53 -44.50 -27.38
C VAL A 216 -39.21 -44.59 -28.87
N PRO A 217 -39.68 -45.60 -29.59
CA PRO A 217 -39.40 -45.77 -31.01
C PRO A 217 -39.79 -44.55 -31.86
N ALA A 218 -38.89 -44.14 -32.75
CA ALA A 218 -39.18 -43.14 -33.76
C ALA A 218 -39.90 -43.78 -34.96
N LEU A 219 -41.05 -43.20 -35.32
CA LEU A 219 -41.83 -43.67 -36.47
C LEU A 219 -41.04 -43.47 -37.77
N GLY A 220 -40.75 -44.59 -38.45
CA GLY A 220 -40.16 -44.58 -39.79
C GLY A 220 -38.65 -44.35 -39.85
N ALA A 221 -37.91 -44.56 -38.75
CA ALA A 221 -36.45 -44.49 -38.73
C ALA A 221 -35.75 -45.73 -38.17
N GLY A 222 -36.47 -46.64 -37.51
CA GLY A 222 -35.87 -47.86 -36.92
C GLY A 222 -34.94 -47.60 -35.72
N LEU A 223 -34.93 -46.37 -35.22
CA LEU A 223 -34.19 -45.89 -34.05
C LEU A 223 -35.16 -45.42 -32.98
N ASP A 224 -34.70 -45.30 -31.74
CA ASP A 224 -35.45 -44.59 -30.70
C ASP A 224 -35.37 -43.08 -30.90
N ARG A 225 -36.38 -42.35 -30.41
CA ARG A 225 -36.42 -40.89 -30.46
C ARG A 225 -35.21 -40.34 -29.71
N ILE A 226 -34.94 -40.88 -28.53
CA ILE A 226 -33.68 -40.78 -27.78
C ILE A 226 -33.31 -42.19 -27.29
N GLU A 227 -32.14 -42.66 -27.70
CA GLU A 227 -31.48 -43.86 -27.19
C GLU A 227 -30.56 -43.44 -26.02
N PRO A 228 -30.81 -43.89 -24.77
CA PRO A 228 -29.95 -43.56 -23.63
C PRO A 228 -28.48 -43.95 -23.89
N GLY A 229 -27.56 -43.05 -23.59
CA GLY A 229 -26.13 -43.30 -23.74
C GLY A 229 -25.60 -43.27 -25.18
N ASP A 230 -26.46 -43.19 -26.20
CA ASP A 230 -26.06 -43.22 -27.62
C ASP A 230 -26.72 -42.10 -28.46
N PRO A 231 -26.04 -40.96 -28.62
CA PRO A 231 -26.51 -39.88 -29.49
C PRO A 231 -26.61 -40.25 -30.97
N ASP A 232 -25.78 -41.17 -31.46
CA ASP A 232 -25.75 -41.58 -32.87
C ASP A 232 -26.84 -42.61 -33.20
N SER A 233 -27.43 -43.24 -32.18
CA SER A 233 -28.66 -44.04 -32.29
C SER A 233 -29.92 -43.25 -31.91
N SER A 234 -29.81 -41.95 -31.62
CA SER A 234 -30.92 -41.09 -31.19
C SER A 234 -31.53 -40.29 -32.35
N TYR A 235 -32.70 -40.69 -32.84
CA TYR A 235 -33.29 -40.10 -34.04
C TYR A 235 -33.62 -38.60 -33.92
N LEU A 236 -34.03 -38.13 -32.73
CA LEU A 236 -34.31 -36.71 -32.51
C LEU A 236 -33.04 -35.86 -32.67
N PHE A 237 -31.88 -36.39 -32.27
CA PHE A 237 -30.60 -35.72 -32.45
C PHE A 237 -30.24 -35.54 -33.94
N HIS A 238 -30.46 -36.60 -34.75
CA HIS A 238 -30.31 -36.52 -36.21
C HIS A 238 -31.26 -35.51 -36.86
N LYS A 239 -32.51 -35.43 -36.37
CA LYS A 239 -33.49 -34.45 -36.84
C LYS A 239 -33.07 -33.01 -36.60
N LEU A 240 -32.43 -32.74 -35.47
CA LEU A 240 -31.93 -31.40 -35.12
C LEU A 240 -30.65 -31.03 -35.88
N ARG A 241 -29.78 -32.01 -36.12
CA ARG A 241 -28.55 -31.85 -36.92
C ARG A 241 -28.80 -31.79 -38.43
N GLY A 242 -29.93 -32.33 -38.90
CA GLY A 242 -30.25 -32.41 -40.32
C GLY A 242 -29.72 -33.67 -41.02
N THR A 243 -29.26 -34.66 -40.26
CA THR A 243 -28.66 -35.93 -40.75
C THR A 243 -29.65 -37.10 -40.73
N GLN A 244 -30.94 -36.84 -40.52
CA GLN A 244 -31.97 -37.88 -40.38
C GLN A 244 -32.08 -38.84 -41.57
N ARG A 245 -31.63 -38.44 -42.77
CA ARG A 245 -31.64 -39.29 -43.97
C ARG A 245 -30.50 -40.29 -43.99
N ASP A 246 -29.42 -40.01 -43.27
CA ASP A 246 -28.23 -40.85 -43.23
C ASP A 246 -28.48 -42.11 -42.37
N VAL A 247 -29.42 -42.00 -41.43
CA VAL A 247 -29.84 -43.09 -40.53
C VAL A 247 -31.18 -43.73 -40.94
N GLY A 248 -31.54 -43.65 -42.22
CA GLY A 248 -32.73 -44.31 -42.76
C GLY A 248 -34.07 -43.65 -42.41
N GLY A 249 -34.05 -42.45 -41.80
CA GLY A 249 -35.25 -41.66 -41.55
C GLY A 249 -35.67 -40.75 -42.72
N GLY A 250 -36.81 -40.08 -42.57
CA GLY A 250 -37.44 -39.26 -43.61
C GLY A 250 -37.75 -37.83 -43.19
N GLY A 251 -38.19 -36.98 -44.12
CA GLY A 251 -38.63 -35.60 -43.86
C GLY A 251 -37.49 -34.56 -43.76
N ASN A 252 -37.87 -33.34 -43.38
CA ASN A 252 -36.96 -32.18 -43.28
C ASN A 252 -36.25 -32.12 -41.91
N ARG A 253 -35.15 -31.34 -41.87
CA ARG A 253 -34.47 -30.94 -40.63
C ARG A 253 -35.43 -30.16 -39.74
N MET A 254 -35.36 -30.41 -38.44
CA MET A 254 -36.10 -29.66 -37.43
C MET A 254 -35.18 -28.68 -36.70
N PRO A 255 -35.68 -27.52 -36.25
CA PRO A 255 -37.03 -26.96 -36.47
C PRO A 255 -37.32 -26.65 -37.96
N LEU A 256 -38.54 -26.91 -38.44
CA LEU A 256 -38.89 -26.76 -39.85
C LEU A 256 -38.76 -25.29 -40.28
N GLY A 257 -37.85 -25.00 -41.21
CA GLY A 257 -37.60 -23.63 -41.68
C GLY A 257 -36.74 -22.76 -40.76
N GLY A 258 -36.25 -23.30 -39.64
CA GLY A 258 -35.44 -22.60 -38.66
C GLY A 258 -36.24 -21.71 -37.68
N PRO A 259 -35.58 -20.98 -36.76
CA PRO A 259 -34.14 -21.00 -36.51
C PRO A 259 -33.66 -22.38 -36.02
N PHE A 260 -32.48 -22.82 -36.49
CA PHE A 260 -31.88 -24.06 -36.03
C PHE A 260 -31.17 -23.86 -34.68
N TRP A 261 -31.00 -24.97 -33.95
CA TRP A 261 -30.22 -24.97 -32.73
C TRP A 261 -28.75 -24.65 -33.06
N ALA A 262 -28.11 -23.83 -32.22
CA ALA A 262 -26.69 -23.55 -32.31
C ALA A 262 -25.85 -24.77 -31.91
N ASP A 263 -24.58 -24.81 -32.32
CA ASP A 263 -23.72 -25.97 -32.09
C ASP A 263 -23.54 -26.30 -30.60
N TRP A 264 -23.46 -25.29 -29.72
CA TRP A 264 -23.37 -25.49 -28.28
C TRP A 264 -24.67 -26.06 -27.69
N GLU A 265 -25.84 -25.70 -28.23
CA GLU A 265 -27.14 -26.26 -27.82
C GLU A 265 -27.24 -27.74 -28.20
N LEU A 266 -26.74 -28.09 -29.40
CA LEU A 266 -26.65 -29.47 -29.86
C LEU A 266 -25.67 -30.28 -29.02
N GLU A 267 -24.51 -29.73 -28.65
CA GLU A 267 -23.56 -30.44 -27.79
C GLU A 267 -24.13 -30.66 -26.39
N ARG A 268 -24.89 -29.72 -25.82
CA ARG A 268 -25.57 -29.93 -24.53
C ARG A 268 -26.61 -31.05 -24.60
N LEU A 269 -27.39 -31.11 -25.68
CA LEU A 269 -28.30 -32.24 -25.92
C LEU A 269 -27.52 -33.57 -26.07
N ARG A 270 -26.39 -33.56 -26.79
CA ARG A 270 -25.53 -34.74 -26.95
C ARG A 270 -25.01 -35.25 -25.61
N LEU A 271 -24.51 -34.36 -24.77
CA LEU A 271 -24.02 -34.68 -23.42
C LEU A 271 -25.15 -35.17 -22.51
N TRP A 272 -26.35 -34.60 -22.62
CA TRP A 272 -27.51 -35.09 -21.90
C TRP A 272 -27.88 -36.52 -22.30
N ILE A 273 -27.89 -36.85 -23.61
CA ILE A 273 -28.14 -38.21 -24.10
C ILE A 273 -27.08 -39.18 -23.56
N LEU A 274 -25.80 -38.80 -23.60
CA LEU A 274 -24.69 -39.62 -23.10
C LEU A 274 -24.77 -39.91 -21.59
N ALA A 275 -25.38 -39.01 -20.82
CA ALA A 275 -25.48 -39.11 -19.36
C ALA A 275 -26.73 -39.89 -18.88
N ARG A 276 -27.44 -40.59 -19.77
CA ARG A 276 -28.66 -41.37 -19.48
C ARG A 276 -28.44 -42.87 -19.60
#